data_AF-A0A6G3D724-F1
#
_entry.id   AF-A0A6G3D724-F1
#
_cell.length_a   1.000
_cell.length_b   1.000
_cell.length_c   1.000
_cell.angle_alpha   90.00
_cell.angle_beta   90.00
_cell.angle_gamma   90.00
#
_symmetry.space_group_name_H-M   'P 1'
#
loop_
_entity.id
_entity.type
_entity.pdbx_description
1 polymer ?
#
loop_
_entity_poly.entity_id
_entity_poly.type
_entity_poly.pdbx_seq_one_letter_code
_entity_poly.pdbx_strand_id
1 'polypeptide(L)'
;MSASSFLKALKAEGLTVVEVGDWREHNRNHKGAWGPVHGVMIHHTVTRGSARTVEICRKGYEGLPGPLCHGVITKDGRVHLVGHGRANHAGLGDDDVLRAVIAEKALP
;
A
#
# COMPACT_ATOMS: atom_id res chain seq x y z
N MET A 1 -2.45 8.35 10.40
CA MET A 1 -3.85 7.96 10.13
C MET A 1 -4.08 6.57 10.69
N SER A 2 -5.24 6.28 11.30
CA SER A 2 -5.58 4.93 11.78
C SER A 2 -6.13 4.05 10.66
N ALA A 3 -6.11 2.72 10.82
CA ALA A 3 -6.70 1.79 9.86
C ALA A 3 -8.19 2.06 9.65
N SER A 4 -8.92 2.38 10.72
CA SER A 4 -10.34 2.75 10.67
C SER A 4 -10.57 4.04 9.87
N SER A 5 -9.73 5.05 10.07
CA SER A 5 -9.80 6.30 9.30
C SER A 5 -9.49 6.05 7.82
N PHE A 6 -8.54 5.18 7.50
CA PHE A 6 -8.21 4.81 6.13
C PHE A 6 -9.37 4.11 5.42
N LEU A 7 -9.95 3.09 6.06
CA LEU A 7 -11.14 2.40 5.54
C LEU A 7 -12.33 3.35 5.35
N LYS A 8 -12.55 4.26 6.31
CA LYS A 8 -13.62 5.26 6.24
C LYS A 8 -13.43 6.18 5.04
N ALA A 9 -12.21 6.67 4.80
CA ALA A 9 -11.91 7.53 3.66
C ALA A 9 -12.23 6.83 2.33
N LEU A 10 -11.76 5.58 2.14
CA LEU A 10 -12.05 4.82 0.92
C LEU A 10 -13.56 4.60 0.71
N LYS A 11 -14.31 4.31 1.76
CA LYS A 11 -15.76 4.15 1.66
C LYS A 11 -16.47 5.48 1.35
N ALA A 12 -16.00 6.59 1.90
CA ALA A 12 -16.55 7.92 1.63
C ALA A 12 -16.38 8.33 0.16
N GLU A 13 -15.29 7.92 -0.47
CA GLU A 13 -15.02 8.08 -1.91
C GLU A 13 -15.78 7.08 -2.79
N GLY A 14 -16.71 6.29 -2.22
CA GLY A 14 -17.57 5.37 -2.98
C GLY A 14 -16.91 4.07 -3.43
N LEU A 15 -15.71 3.74 -2.94
CA LEU A 15 -15.02 2.51 -3.35
C LEU A 15 -15.66 1.26 -2.75
N THR A 16 -15.70 0.20 -3.56
CA THR A 16 -16.03 -1.15 -3.07
C THR A 16 -14.79 -1.77 -2.43
N VAL A 17 -14.75 -1.76 -1.09
CA VAL A 17 -13.61 -2.24 -0.31
C VAL A 17 -13.82 -3.68 0.15
N VAL A 18 -12.79 -4.51 0.00
CA VAL A 18 -12.67 -5.87 0.55
C VAL A 18 -11.58 -5.87 1.61
N GLU A 19 -11.91 -6.33 2.79
CA GLU A 19 -10.98 -6.44 3.90
C GLU A 19 -10.39 -7.85 3.94
N VAL A 20 -9.06 -7.99 3.81
CA VAL A 20 -8.41 -9.31 3.67
C VAL A 20 -7.70 -9.68 4.97
N GLY A 21 -8.28 -10.64 5.70
CA GLY A 21 -7.68 -11.17 6.94
C GLY A 21 -7.44 -10.07 7.98
N ASP A 22 -6.25 -10.08 8.58
CA ASP A 22 -5.79 -9.16 9.62
C ASP A 22 -5.15 -7.87 9.07
N TRP A 23 -5.59 -7.40 7.88
CA TRP A 23 -4.97 -6.27 7.16
C TRP A 23 -4.69 -5.02 8.01
N ARG A 24 -5.48 -4.76 9.06
CA ARG A 24 -5.32 -3.62 9.96
C ARG A 24 -3.98 -3.63 10.72
N GLU A 25 -3.51 -4.82 11.06
CA GLU A 25 -2.29 -5.06 11.84
C GLU A 25 -1.19 -5.76 11.03
N HIS A 26 -1.50 -6.20 9.80
CA HIS A 26 -0.52 -6.81 8.90
C HIS A 26 0.40 -5.74 8.30
N ASN A 27 1.61 -5.62 8.84
CA ASN A 27 2.61 -4.65 8.43
C ASN A 27 4.04 -5.05 8.81
N ARG A 28 5.00 -4.21 8.43
CA ARG A 28 6.42 -4.34 8.77
C ARG A 28 6.91 -3.19 9.66
N ASN A 29 6.08 -2.68 10.56
CA ASN A 29 6.46 -1.57 11.45
C ASN A 29 7.69 -1.92 12.32
N HIS A 30 7.92 -3.20 12.61
CA HIS A 30 9.13 -3.67 13.29
C HIS A 30 10.43 -3.44 12.47
N LYS A 31 10.34 -3.07 11.18
CA LYS A 31 11.48 -2.64 10.35
C LYS A 31 11.69 -1.12 10.34
N GLY A 32 10.83 -0.35 11.01
CA GLY A 32 10.91 1.10 11.10
C GLY A 32 9.53 1.77 11.12
N ALA A 33 9.50 3.02 11.55
CA ALA A 33 8.27 3.80 11.60
C ALA A 33 7.59 3.93 10.23
N TRP A 34 6.27 4.12 10.26
CA TRP A 34 5.46 4.48 9.11
C TRP A 34 5.01 5.93 9.23
N GLY A 35 5.48 6.76 8.30
CA GLY A 35 5.13 8.18 8.23
C GLY A 35 6.19 9.13 8.82
N PRO A 36 6.03 10.46 8.62
CA PRO A 36 4.91 11.13 7.95
C PRO A 36 4.76 10.72 6.47
N VAL A 37 3.51 10.69 5.98
CA VAL A 37 3.18 10.28 4.60
C VAL A 37 2.96 11.53 3.77
N HIS A 38 3.75 11.70 2.70
CA HIS A 38 3.74 12.89 1.83
C HIS A 38 3.18 12.62 0.42
N GLY A 39 2.82 11.37 0.12
CA GLY A 39 2.31 11.01 -1.19
C GLY A 39 1.81 9.58 -1.27
N VAL A 40 1.30 9.20 -2.43
CA VAL A 40 0.79 7.86 -2.75
C VAL A 40 1.64 7.27 -3.87
N MET A 41 2.13 6.03 -3.66
CA MET A 41 2.85 5.28 -4.68
C MET A 41 1.92 4.28 -5.36
N ILE A 42 1.87 4.31 -6.69
CA ILE A 42 1.04 3.40 -7.50
C ILE A 42 1.94 2.39 -8.19
N HIS A 43 1.62 1.11 -8.03
CA HIS A 43 2.31 -0.01 -8.66
C HIS A 43 1.33 -0.88 -9.43
N HIS A 44 1.82 -1.57 -10.46
CA HIS A 44 1.16 -2.75 -11.02
C HIS A 44 1.81 -4.03 -10.46
N THR A 45 1.07 -5.14 -10.43
CA THR A 45 1.54 -6.39 -9.81
C THR A 45 2.19 -7.38 -10.77
N VAL A 46 2.04 -7.17 -12.09
CA VAL A 46 2.50 -8.10 -13.14
C VAL A 46 1.94 -9.52 -12.96
N THR A 47 0.76 -9.63 -12.36
CA THR A 47 0.05 -10.90 -12.14
C THR A 47 -1.20 -11.02 -13.01
N ARG A 48 -1.74 -12.25 -13.10
CA ARG A 48 -3.06 -12.54 -13.68
C ARG A 48 -3.95 -13.21 -12.64
N GLY A 49 -5.24 -12.90 -12.68
CA GLY A 49 -6.27 -13.46 -11.79
C GLY A 49 -6.33 -12.76 -10.43
N SER A 50 -7.54 -12.43 -9.99
CA SER A 50 -7.77 -11.65 -8.76
C SER A 50 -7.23 -12.34 -7.50
N ALA A 51 -7.53 -13.64 -7.31
CA ALA A 51 -7.09 -14.38 -6.13
C ALA A 51 -5.56 -14.40 -5.98
N ARG A 52 -4.84 -14.73 -7.06
CA ARG A 52 -3.37 -14.74 -7.06
C ARG A 52 -2.78 -13.35 -6.82
N THR A 53 -3.40 -12.33 -7.42
CA THR A 53 -2.97 -10.92 -7.29
C THR A 53 -3.10 -10.43 -5.85
N VAL A 54 -4.23 -10.72 -5.20
CA VAL A 54 -4.45 -10.38 -3.78
C VAL A 54 -3.51 -11.17 -2.88
N GLU A 55 -3.33 -12.47 -3.14
CA GLU A 55 -2.45 -13.32 -2.34
C GLU A 55 -1.00 -12.82 -2.36
N ILE A 56 -0.42 -12.54 -3.53
CA ILE A 56 0.96 -12.08 -3.61
C ILE A 56 1.13 -10.71 -2.95
N CYS A 57 0.15 -9.80 -3.09
CA CYS A 57 0.22 -8.49 -2.44
C CYS A 57 0.16 -8.60 -0.92
N ARG A 58 -0.62 -9.57 -0.40
CA ARG A 58 -0.73 -9.80 1.03
C ARG A 58 0.50 -10.50 1.61
N LYS A 59 0.90 -11.63 1.04
CA LYS A 59 1.92 -12.52 1.59
C LYS A 59 3.34 -12.13 1.16
N GLY A 60 3.49 -11.57 -0.04
CA GLY A 60 4.79 -11.44 -0.69
C GLY A 60 5.35 -12.80 -1.10
N TYR A 61 6.68 -12.91 -1.08
CA TYR A 61 7.44 -14.14 -1.32
C TYR A 61 8.72 -14.12 -0.49
N GLU A 62 9.50 -15.20 -0.51
CA GLU A 62 10.67 -15.38 0.37
C GLU A 62 11.66 -14.20 0.33
N GLY A 63 12.03 -13.73 -0.86
CA GLY A 63 12.93 -12.58 -1.03
C GLY A 63 12.29 -11.21 -0.78
N LEU A 64 10.96 -11.12 -0.72
CA LEU A 64 10.22 -9.87 -0.47
C LEU A 64 8.96 -10.16 0.35
N PRO A 65 9.09 -10.27 1.68
CA PRO A 65 7.94 -10.56 2.56
C PRO A 65 6.92 -9.42 2.52
N GLY A 66 5.64 -9.79 2.53
CA GLY A 66 4.52 -8.85 2.51
C GLY A 66 4.32 -8.06 3.81
N PRO A 67 3.33 -7.15 3.83
CA PRO A 67 2.51 -6.76 2.67
C PRO A 67 3.29 -5.94 1.64
N LEU A 68 2.98 -6.15 0.37
CA LEU A 68 3.57 -5.43 -0.77
C LEU A 68 2.79 -4.16 -1.15
N CYS A 69 1.72 -3.83 -0.45
CA CYS A 69 0.97 -2.57 -0.57
C CYS A 69 -0.04 -2.45 0.58
N HIS A 70 -0.68 -1.30 0.72
CA HIS A 70 -1.83 -1.13 1.63
C HIS A 70 -3.12 -1.70 1.04
N GLY A 71 -3.34 -1.48 -0.26
CA GLY A 71 -4.47 -2.00 -1.01
C GLY A 71 -4.09 -2.39 -2.44
N VAL A 72 -4.77 -3.40 -2.96
CA VAL A 72 -4.63 -3.85 -4.36
C VAL A 72 -5.97 -3.80 -5.07
N ILE A 73 -5.98 -3.25 -6.28
CA ILE A 73 -7.19 -3.07 -7.07
C ILE A 73 -7.27 -4.18 -8.11
N THR A 74 -8.31 -5.01 -8.06
CA THR A 74 -8.54 -6.07 -9.04
C THR A 74 -9.30 -5.53 -10.26
N LYS A 75 -9.31 -6.29 -11.36
CA LYS A 75 -9.88 -5.83 -12.65
C LYS A 75 -11.38 -5.52 -12.62
N ASP A 76 -12.08 -6.02 -11.61
CA ASP A 76 -13.48 -5.71 -11.30
C ASP A 76 -13.66 -4.41 -10.49
N GLY A 77 -12.58 -3.64 -10.27
CA GLY A 77 -12.60 -2.35 -9.58
C GLY A 77 -12.64 -2.43 -8.05
N ARG A 78 -12.60 -3.63 -7.45
CA ARG A 78 -12.62 -3.80 -6.00
C ARG A 78 -11.24 -3.49 -5.41
N VAL A 79 -11.23 -2.77 -4.29
CA VAL A 79 -10.01 -2.47 -3.51
C VAL A 79 -9.88 -3.48 -2.39
N HIS A 80 -8.88 -4.34 -2.46
CA HIS A 80 -8.58 -5.33 -1.42
C HIS A 80 -7.53 -4.76 -0.48
N LEU A 81 -7.91 -4.46 0.77
CA LEU A 81 -6.99 -4.03 1.81
C LEU A 81 -6.25 -5.23 2.37
N VAL A 82 -4.93 -5.23 2.22
CA VAL A 82 -4.07 -6.37 2.57
C VAL A 82 -3.05 -6.04 3.67
N GLY A 83 -2.85 -4.76 3.99
CA GLY A 83 -1.96 -4.32 5.05
C GLY A 83 -2.16 -2.85 5.42
N HIS A 84 -1.68 -2.46 6.61
CA HIS A 84 -1.78 -1.09 7.11
C HIS A 84 -0.61 -0.77 8.04
N GLY A 85 0.19 0.24 7.69
CA GLY A 85 1.51 0.47 8.29
C GLY A 85 2.61 0.52 7.24
N ARG A 86 3.85 0.25 7.66
CA ARG A 86 4.99 0.10 6.75
C ARG A 86 4.79 -1.16 5.89
N ALA A 87 4.72 -0.98 4.57
CA ALA A 87 4.68 -2.04 3.56
C ALA A 87 6.04 -2.21 2.86
N ASN A 88 6.19 -3.23 2.02
CA ASN A 88 7.46 -3.60 1.36
C ASN A 88 7.37 -3.48 -0.16
N HIS A 89 7.47 -2.26 -0.71
CA HIS A 89 7.15 -2.05 -2.14
C HIS A 89 8.00 -1.02 -2.91
N ALA A 90 8.56 0.00 -2.25
CA ALA A 90 9.22 1.11 -2.93
C ALA A 90 10.74 1.19 -2.74
N GLY A 91 11.35 0.22 -2.04
CA GLY A 91 12.77 0.31 -1.66
C GLY A 91 13.04 1.56 -0.82
N LEU A 92 14.20 2.19 -1.02
CA LEU A 92 14.58 3.44 -0.34
C LEU A 92 14.07 4.69 -1.07
N GLY A 93 13.84 4.60 -2.38
CA GLY A 93 13.60 5.77 -3.22
C GLY A 93 14.82 6.66 -3.39
N ASP A 94 14.65 7.76 -4.12
CA ASP A 94 15.63 8.83 -4.28
C ASP A 94 15.25 9.98 -3.32
N ASP A 95 16.21 10.46 -2.53
CA ASP A 95 15.97 11.45 -1.50
C ASP A 95 15.80 12.87 -2.06
N ASP A 96 16.37 13.20 -3.23
CA ASP A 96 16.09 14.45 -3.93
C ASP A 96 14.64 14.48 -4.42
N VAL A 97 14.16 13.37 -4.98
CA VAL A 97 12.76 13.23 -5.40
C VAL A 97 11.82 13.37 -4.19
N LEU A 98 12.13 12.71 -3.07
CA LEU A 98 11.33 12.83 -1.85
C LEU A 98 11.30 14.27 -1.34
N ARG A 99 12.45 14.97 -1.31
CA ARG A 99 12.51 16.39 -0.91
C ARG A 99 11.65 17.27 -1.80
N ALA A 100 11.70 17.08 -3.11
CA ALA A 100 10.89 17.86 -4.05
C ALA A 100 9.38 17.62 -3.87
N VAL A 101 8.96 16.36 -3.62
CA VAL A 101 7.57 16.03 -3.29
C VAL A 101 7.13 16.71 -2.00
N ILE A 102 7.94 16.65 -0.94
CA ILE A 102 7.64 17.31 0.34
C ILE A 102 7.52 18.83 0.18
N ALA A 103 8.36 19.43 -0.65
CA ALA A 103 8.39 20.88 -0.89
C ALA A 103 7.41 21.36 -1.96
N GLU A 104 6.65 20.45 -2.60
CA GLU A 104 5.80 20.74 -3.76
C GLU A 104 6.54 21.54 -4.86
N LYS A 105 7.80 21.20 -5.10
CA LYS A 105 8.69 21.88 -6.07
C LYS A 105 8.91 20.99 -7.30
N ALA A 106 9.00 21.60 -8.48
CA ALA A 106 9.53 20.92 -9.66
C ALA A 106 11.01 20.54 -9.44
N LEU A 107 11.41 19.38 -9.97
CA LEU A 107 12.82 18.98 -10.05
C LEU A 107 13.53 19.76 -11.20
N PRO A 108 14.81 20.12 -11.06
CA PRO A 108 15.66 20.06 -9.86
C PRO A 108 15.48 21.28 -8.93
#